data_AF-A0A7V1Q3K2-F1
#
_entry.id   AF-A0A7V1Q3K2-F1
#
_cell.length_a   1.000
_cell.length_b   1.000
_cell.length_c   1.000
_cell.angle_alpha   90.00
_cell.angle_beta   90.00
_cell.angle_gamma   90.00
#
_symmetry.space_group_name_H-M   'P 1'
#
loop_
_entity.id
_entity.type
_entity.pdbx_description
1 polymer ?
#
loop_
_entity_poly.entity_id
_entity_poly.type
_entity_poly.pdbx_seq_one_letter_code
_entity_poly.pdbx_strand_id
1 'polypeptide(L)'
;MLARCSVYLRKHKVHALLASVGILVLGYFLYRWLSPPSAEEVMRATLIALQRGDVQTLYRLTHPEEIRSLNLTPQAIDALLRTGVWYKGYPKPRGEPVLPQPQPRDQLRWLVPLSQKPDLVIPVYQTEDGRWYLSLSQMMAVMNALTYRLDNRAPSYWTVAERYGVPGYYTQSIITGERKLVRPPGASSSSTPR
;
A
#
# COMPACT_ATOMS: atom_id res chain seq x y z
N MET A 1 -57.54 32.57 3.67
CA MET A 1 -56.19 32.77 4.26
C MET A 1 -55.45 31.46 4.63
N LEU A 2 -56.11 30.32 4.83
CA LEU A 2 -55.48 29.07 5.30
C LEU A 2 -54.52 28.37 4.31
N ALA A 3 -54.71 28.55 2.99
CA ALA A 3 -53.89 27.89 1.97
C ALA A 3 -52.44 28.41 1.87
N ARG A 4 -52.18 29.66 2.29
CA ARG A 4 -50.82 30.24 2.24
C ARG A 4 -49.92 29.73 3.37
N CYS A 5 -50.47 29.37 4.54
CA CYS A 5 -49.70 28.81 5.65
C CYS A 5 -49.18 27.39 5.36
N SER A 6 -49.95 26.55 4.66
CA SER A 6 -49.55 25.15 4.40
C SER A 6 -48.38 25.05 3.41
N VAL A 7 -48.32 25.94 2.42
CA VAL A 7 -47.22 26.02 1.44
C VAL A 7 -45.94 26.51 2.11
N TYR A 8 -46.05 27.46 3.03
CA TYR A 8 -44.92 28.00 3.79
C TYR A 8 -44.28 26.94 4.69
N LEU A 9 -45.10 26.19 5.44
CA LEU A 9 -44.67 25.06 6.27
C LEU A 9 -44.03 23.92 5.45
N ARG A 10 -44.55 23.61 4.25
CA ARG A 10 -43.95 22.60 3.36
C ARG A 10 -42.58 23.04 2.83
N LYS A 11 -42.43 24.31 2.44
CA LYS A 11 -41.14 24.85 1.99
C LYS A 11 -40.09 24.77 3.10
N HIS A 12 -40.40 25.19 4.32
CA HIS A 12 -39.44 25.10 5.43
C HIS A 12 -39.02 23.66 5.77
N LYS A 13 -39.93 22.68 5.68
CA LYS A 13 -39.59 21.26 5.86
C LYS A 13 -38.64 20.74 4.79
N VAL A 14 -38.81 21.15 3.53
CA VAL A 14 -37.89 20.77 2.43
C VAL A 14 -36.50 21.39 2.63
N HIS A 15 -36.43 22.66 3.04
CA HIS A 15 -35.14 23.32 3.31
C HIS A 15 -34.43 22.70 4.52
N ALA A 16 -35.16 22.35 5.57
CA ALA A 16 -34.61 21.65 6.73
C ALA A 16 -34.09 20.25 6.35
N LEU A 17 -34.81 19.52 5.50
CA LEU A 17 -34.38 18.20 5.02
C LEU A 17 -33.11 18.30 4.16
N LEU A 18 -33.05 19.28 3.25
CA LEU A 18 -31.85 19.55 2.44
C LEU A 18 -30.65 19.98 3.30
N ALA A 19 -30.87 20.81 4.32
CA ALA A 19 -29.81 21.20 5.25
C ALA A 19 -29.28 20.00 6.05
N SER A 20 -30.16 19.13 6.55
CA SER A 20 -29.76 17.90 7.25
C SER A 20 -28.97 16.96 6.36
N VAL A 21 -29.41 16.75 5.11
CA VAL A 21 -28.65 15.95 4.13
C VAL A 21 -27.29 16.60 3.84
N GLY A 22 -27.24 17.91 3.67
CA GLY A 22 -25.99 18.65 3.48
C GLY A 22 -25.01 18.49 4.64
N ILE A 23 -25.49 18.57 5.88
CA ILE A 23 -24.68 18.34 7.09
C ILE A 23 -24.18 16.89 7.15
N LEU A 24 -25.00 15.90 6.81
CA LEU A 24 -24.59 14.50 6.78
C LEU A 24 -23.52 14.25 5.70
N VAL A 25 -23.68 14.82 4.50
CA VAL A 25 -22.69 14.71 3.42
C VAL A 25 -21.38 15.38 3.83
N LEU A 26 -21.44 16.60 4.39
CA LEU A 26 -20.25 17.31 4.85
C LEU A 26 -19.56 16.54 5.99
N GLY A 27 -20.33 16.05 6.96
CA GLY A 27 -19.83 15.24 8.07
C GLY A 27 -19.17 13.94 7.59
N TYR A 28 -19.73 13.28 6.58
CA TYR A 28 -19.13 12.09 5.97
C TYR A 28 -17.80 12.41 5.28
N PHE A 29 -17.73 13.49 4.51
CA PHE A 29 -16.47 13.93 3.88
C PHE A 29 -15.42 14.31 4.93
N LEU A 30 -15.82 15.01 5.99
CA LEU A 30 -14.93 15.36 7.10
C LEU A 30 -14.41 14.10 7.81
N TYR A 31 -15.32 13.16 8.11
CA TYR A 31 -14.98 11.88 8.72
C TYR A 31 -14.00 11.09 7.85
N ARG A 32 -14.23 11.03 6.54
CA ARG A 32 -13.34 10.33 5.59
C ARG A 32 -11.99 11.02 5.44
N TRP A 33 -11.94 12.33 5.58
CA TRP A 33 -10.68 13.08 5.54
C TRP A 33 -9.86 12.92 6.83
N LEU A 34 -10.54 12.83 7.99
CA LEU A 34 -9.89 12.70 9.29
C LEU A 34 -9.54 11.24 9.64
N SER A 35 -10.31 10.27 9.14
CA SER A 35 -10.06 8.86 9.39
C SER A 35 -8.90 8.36 8.52
N PRO A 36 -7.85 7.78 9.11
CA PRO A 36 -6.78 7.18 8.32
C PRO A 36 -7.32 6.02 7.49
N PRO A 37 -6.75 5.78 6.29
CA PRO A 37 -7.20 4.67 5.45
C PRO A 37 -7.01 3.36 6.20
N SER A 38 -7.99 2.47 6.08
CA SER A 38 -7.90 1.12 6.60
C SER A 38 -6.84 0.31 5.85
N ALA A 39 -6.34 -0.75 6.49
CA ALA A 39 -5.37 -1.65 5.89
C ALA A 39 -5.86 -2.25 4.55
N GLU A 40 -7.15 -2.58 4.47
CA GLU A 40 -7.78 -3.08 3.25
C GLU A 40 -7.85 -2.01 2.15
N GLU A 41 -8.15 -0.76 2.49
CA GLU A 41 -8.14 0.35 1.52
C GLU A 41 -6.74 0.60 0.97
N VAL A 42 -5.70 0.55 1.80
CA VAL A 42 -4.30 0.64 1.36
C VAL A 42 -3.96 -0.51 0.42
N MET A 43 -4.38 -1.74 0.74
CA MET A 43 -4.19 -2.91 -0.13
C MET A 43 -4.90 -2.75 -1.47
N ARG A 44 -6.18 -2.36 -1.48
CA ARG A 44 -6.95 -2.17 -2.72
C ARG A 44 -6.37 -1.04 -3.58
N ALA A 45 -5.99 0.08 -2.96
CA ALA A 45 -5.34 1.18 -3.65
C ALA A 45 -3.99 0.76 -4.26
N THR A 46 -3.22 -0.05 -3.53
CA THR A 46 -1.96 -0.64 -4.01
C THR A 46 -2.21 -1.52 -5.22
N LEU A 47 -3.20 -2.42 -5.16
CA LEU A 47 -3.53 -3.32 -6.26
C LEU A 47 -3.95 -2.54 -7.52
N ILE A 48 -4.81 -1.55 -7.38
CA ILE A 48 -5.24 -0.69 -8.49
C ILE A 48 -4.06 0.07 -9.09
N ALA A 49 -3.18 0.62 -8.24
CA ALA A 49 -1.99 1.32 -8.71
C ALA A 49 -1.04 0.39 -9.49
N LEU A 50 -0.84 -0.84 -9.01
CA LEU A 50 -0.06 -1.86 -9.70
C LEU A 50 -0.67 -2.27 -11.04
N GLN A 51 -2.00 -2.38 -11.13
CA GLN A 51 -2.70 -2.69 -12.38
C GLN A 51 -2.60 -1.59 -13.43
N ARG A 52 -2.45 -0.34 -12.98
CA ARG A 52 -2.39 0.85 -13.86
C ARG A 52 -0.97 1.33 -14.16
N GLY A 53 0.05 0.75 -13.55
CA GLY A 53 1.42 1.26 -13.64
C GLY A 53 1.62 2.59 -12.90
N ASP A 54 0.78 2.90 -11.91
CA ASP A 54 0.81 4.19 -11.20
C ASP A 54 1.81 4.17 -10.04
N VAL A 55 3.07 4.42 -10.38
CA VAL A 55 4.18 4.50 -9.42
C VAL A 55 3.98 5.62 -8.39
N GLN A 56 3.33 6.73 -8.77
CA GLN A 56 3.14 7.87 -7.88
C GLN A 56 2.18 7.54 -6.74
N THR A 57 1.11 6.80 -7.03
CA THR A 57 0.21 6.31 -5.98
C THR A 57 0.93 5.34 -5.05
N LEU A 58 1.74 4.41 -5.57
CA LEU A 58 2.53 3.48 -4.73
C LEU A 58 3.50 4.23 -3.82
N TYR A 59 4.17 5.26 -4.36
CA TYR A 59 5.06 6.13 -3.60
C TYR A 59 4.33 6.83 -2.44
N ARG A 60 3.11 7.34 -2.67
CA ARG A 60 2.28 8.00 -1.64
C ARG A 60 1.70 7.06 -0.59
N LEU A 61 1.44 5.80 -0.96
CA LEU A 61 0.95 4.77 -0.03
C LEU A 61 2.07 4.23 0.87
N THR A 62 3.34 4.51 0.53
CA THR A 62 4.51 4.06 1.28
C THR A 62 4.86 5.06 2.37
N HIS A 63 5.31 4.59 3.53
CA HIS A 63 5.69 5.47 4.63
C HIS A 63 6.87 6.39 4.24
N PRO A 64 6.83 7.70 4.54
CA PRO A 64 7.87 8.64 4.14
C PRO A 64 9.27 8.31 4.67
N GLU A 65 9.37 7.68 5.84
CA GLU A 65 10.66 7.22 6.37
C GLU A 65 11.27 6.11 5.51
N GLU A 66 10.47 5.15 5.05
CA GLU A 66 10.94 4.07 4.18
C GLU A 66 11.43 4.61 2.84
N ILE A 67 10.71 5.58 2.28
CA ILE A 67 11.13 6.26 1.06
C ILE A 67 12.48 6.96 1.25
N ARG A 68 12.65 7.70 2.35
CA ARG A 68 13.88 8.46 2.62
C ARG A 68 15.06 7.56 2.94
N SER A 69 14.89 6.58 3.84
CA SER A 69 16.00 5.74 4.31
C SER A 69 16.51 4.78 3.24
N LEU A 70 15.64 4.38 2.31
CA LEU A 70 15.99 3.49 1.20
C LEU A 70 16.21 4.23 -0.12
N ASN A 71 16.17 5.57 -0.13
CA ASN A 71 16.31 6.37 -1.35
C ASN A 71 15.39 5.88 -2.49
N LEU A 72 14.13 5.55 -2.17
CA LEU A 72 13.17 5.00 -3.13
C LEU A 72 12.64 6.09 -4.06
N THR A 73 13.43 6.44 -5.08
CA THR A 73 12.99 7.34 -6.15
C THR A 73 11.90 6.67 -6.99
N PRO A 74 11.00 7.43 -7.65
CA PRO A 74 10.03 6.85 -8.58
C PRO A 74 10.66 5.98 -9.68
N GLN A 75 11.87 6.33 -10.13
CA GLN A 75 12.63 5.55 -11.12
C GLN A 75 13.09 4.21 -10.56
N ALA A 76 13.61 4.19 -9.33
CA ALA A 76 14.00 2.96 -8.66
C ALA A 76 12.80 2.02 -8.43
N ILE A 77 11.66 2.60 -8.03
CA ILE A 77 10.41 1.84 -7.84
C ILE A 77 9.94 1.24 -9.16
N ASP A 78 9.84 2.02 -10.24
CA ASP A 78 9.44 1.52 -11.56
C ASP A 78 10.36 0.37 -12.02
N ALA A 79 11.67 0.54 -11.90
CA ALA A 79 12.64 -0.47 -12.30
C ALA A 79 12.49 -1.78 -11.51
N LEU A 80 12.36 -1.70 -10.19
CA LEU A 80 12.17 -2.88 -9.32
C LEU A 80 10.82 -3.56 -9.54
N LEU A 81 9.77 -2.79 -9.86
CA LEU A 81 8.48 -3.36 -10.24
C LEU A 81 8.56 -4.09 -11.57
N ARG A 82 9.26 -3.53 -12.59
CA ARG A 82 9.44 -4.18 -13.90
C ARG A 82 10.18 -5.51 -13.84
N THR A 83 11.12 -5.68 -12.91
CA THR A 83 11.87 -6.94 -12.77
C THR A 83 11.22 -7.95 -11.82
N GLY A 84 10.27 -7.50 -10.99
CA GLY A 84 9.51 -8.36 -10.08
C GLY A 84 8.05 -8.48 -10.49
N VAL A 85 7.24 -7.52 -10.03
CA VAL A 85 5.76 -7.55 -10.12
C VAL A 85 5.25 -7.49 -11.56
N TRP A 86 5.86 -6.66 -12.41
CA TRP A 86 5.47 -6.43 -13.79
C TRP A 86 6.31 -7.20 -14.81
N TYR A 87 7.10 -8.18 -14.35
CA TYR A 87 8.01 -8.95 -15.21
C TYR A 87 7.29 -9.58 -16.42
N LYS A 88 6.08 -10.08 -16.22
CA LYS A 88 5.23 -10.65 -17.29
C LYS A 88 4.08 -9.72 -17.72
N GLY A 89 4.20 -8.43 -17.43
CA GLY A 89 3.17 -7.42 -17.62
C GLY A 89 2.40 -7.10 -16.34
N TYR A 90 1.41 -6.21 -16.45
CA TYR A 90 0.63 -5.76 -15.30
C TYR A 90 -0.19 -6.90 -14.65
N PRO A 91 -0.30 -6.91 -13.30
CA PRO A 91 -0.95 -8.00 -12.58
C PRO A 91 -2.43 -8.10 -12.97
N LYS A 92 -2.87 -9.33 -13.20
CA LYS A 92 -4.28 -9.66 -13.48
C LYS A 92 -4.77 -10.63 -12.40
N PRO A 93 -5.41 -10.13 -11.33
CA PRO A 93 -5.95 -10.94 -10.26
C PRO A 93 -6.93 -12.00 -10.79
N ARG A 94 -6.87 -13.18 -10.19
CA ARG A 94 -7.80 -14.29 -10.44
C ARG A 94 -8.44 -14.67 -9.10
N GLY A 95 -9.50 -13.95 -8.74
CA GLY A 95 -10.20 -14.10 -7.47
C GLY A 95 -9.86 -13.01 -6.46
N GLU A 96 -10.42 -13.15 -5.26
CA GLU A 96 -10.31 -12.16 -4.19
C GLU A 96 -8.95 -12.26 -3.46
N PRO A 97 -8.40 -11.13 -2.99
CA PRO A 97 -7.27 -11.11 -2.06
C PRO A 97 -7.57 -11.93 -0.80
N VAL A 98 -6.67 -12.84 -0.46
CA VAL A 98 -6.76 -13.67 0.74
C VAL A 98 -5.81 -13.10 1.79
N LEU A 99 -6.29 -12.99 3.03
CA LEU A 99 -5.44 -12.68 4.19
C LEU A 99 -5.08 -14.01 4.89
N PRO A 100 -3.87 -14.56 4.71
CA PRO A 100 -3.45 -15.78 5.38
C PRO A 100 -3.41 -15.54 6.88
N GLN A 101 -3.85 -16.50 7.70
CA GLN A 101 -3.74 -16.46 9.15
C GLN A 101 -2.72 -17.49 9.67
N PRO A 102 -2.06 -17.24 10.81
CA PRO A 102 -2.15 -16.05 11.68
C PRO A 102 -1.33 -14.85 11.18
N GLN A 103 -1.72 -13.63 11.58
CA GLN A 103 -0.96 -12.38 11.34
C GLN A 103 -1.03 -11.48 12.58
N PRO A 104 0.00 -10.66 12.84
CA PRO A 104 -0.09 -9.57 13.82
C PRO A 104 -1.19 -8.59 13.46
N ARG A 105 -1.80 -7.95 14.47
CA ARG A 105 -2.90 -6.99 14.24
C ARG A 105 -2.44 -5.72 13.53
N ASP A 106 -1.18 -5.36 13.71
CA ASP A 106 -0.50 -4.21 13.16
C ASP A 106 0.17 -4.50 11.81
N GLN A 107 0.14 -5.76 11.32
CA GLN A 107 0.81 -6.17 10.10
C GLN A 107 -0.02 -7.18 9.33
N LEU A 108 -0.50 -6.76 8.18
CA LEU A 108 -1.37 -7.59 7.34
C LEU A 108 -0.70 -7.81 6.00
N ARG A 109 -0.69 -9.07 5.55
CA ARG A 109 -0.11 -9.47 4.28
C ARG A 109 -1.16 -10.14 3.43
N TRP A 110 -1.66 -9.44 2.41
CA TRP A 110 -2.58 -10.06 1.46
C TRP A 110 -1.81 -10.86 0.43
N LEU A 111 -2.33 -12.04 0.13
CA LEU A 111 -1.99 -12.83 -1.03
C LEU A 111 -3.06 -12.58 -2.09
N VAL A 112 -2.69 -12.00 -3.22
CA VAL A 112 -3.56 -11.77 -4.36
C VAL A 112 -3.27 -12.84 -5.40
N PRO A 113 -4.16 -13.83 -5.61
CA PRO A 113 -3.95 -14.85 -6.62
C PRO A 113 -3.89 -14.19 -7.99
N LEU A 114 -2.85 -14.47 -8.76
CA LEU A 114 -2.68 -13.90 -10.10
C LEU A 114 -2.97 -14.96 -11.17
N SER A 115 -3.37 -14.49 -12.36
CA SER A 115 -3.51 -15.34 -13.54
C SER A 115 -2.19 -16.01 -13.95
N GLN A 116 -1.06 -15.46 -13.51
CA GLN A 116 0.28 -15.98 -13.75
C GLN A 116 1.05 -15.99 -12.42
N LYS A 117 1.80 -17.06 -12.15
CA LYS A 117 2.65 -17.15 -10.96
C LYS A 117 3.87 -16.21 -11.07
N PRO A 118 4.37 -15.68 -9.94
CA PRO A 118 3.90 -15.91 -8.57
C PRO A 118 2.63 -15.11 -8.21
N ASP A 119 1.89 -15.56 -7.19
CA ASP A 119 0.82 -14.74 -6.62
C ASP A 119 1.42 -13.48 -5.98
N LEU A 120 0.70 -12.37 -6.05
CA LEU A 120 1.18 -11.08 -5.56
C LEU A 120 1.03 -11.02 -4.03
N VAL A 121 2.09 -10.55 -3.36
CA VAL A 121 2.10 -10.35 -1.92
C VAL A 121 2.06 -8.86 -1.62
N ILE A 122 1.01 -8.39 -0.94
CA ILE A 122 0.85 -6.97 -0.54
C ILE A 122 0.95 -6.88 0.99
N PRO A 123 2.14 -6.58 1.54
CA PRO A 123 2.33 -6.29 2.95
C PRO A 123 1.96 -4.84 3.27
N VAL A 124 1.10 -4.64 4.27
CA VAL A 124 0.82 -3.34 4.87
C VAL A 124 1.05 -3.43 6.38
N TYR A 125 1.39 -2.31 6.99
CA TYR A 125 1.64 -2.21 8.42
C TYR A 125 1.07 -0.92 8.97
N GLN A 126 0.71 -0.97 10.24
CA GLN A 126 0.28 0.19 11.00
C GLN A 126 1.50 0.77 11.72
N THR A 127 1.66 2.08 11.63
CA THR A 127 2.66 2.82 12.41
C THR A 127 2.08 3.31 13.74
N GLU A 128 2.93 3.85 14.61
CA GLU A 128 2.54 4.34 15.94
C GLU A 128 1.48 5.45 15.90
N ASP A 129 1.40 6.21 14.80
CA ASP A 129 0.37 7.22 14.54
C ASP A 129 -1.02 6.62 14.21
N GLY A 130 -1.15 5.28 14.22
CA GLY A 130 -2.36 4.54 13.91
C GLY A 130 -2.70 4.48 12.42
N ARG A 131 -1.85 5.00 11.52
CA ARG A 131 -2.08 4.99 10.08
C ARG A 131 -1.50 3.74 9.43
N TRP A 132 -2.14 3.28 8.36
CA TRP A 132 -1.71 2.14 7.58
C TRP A 132 -0.90 2.56 6.36
N TYR A 133 0.21 1.87 6.13
CA TYR A 133 1.13 2.13 5.01
C TYR A 133 1.51 0.84 4.30
N LEU A 134 1.82 0.96 3.01
CA LEU A 134 2.39 -0.10 2.18
C LEU A 134 3.86 -0.31 2.55
N SER A 135 4.27 -1.56 2.77
CA SER A 135 5.68 -1.96 2.86
C SER A 135 6.22 -2.24 1.46
N LEU A 136 6.45 -1.17 0.69
CA LEU A 136 6.77 -1.25 -0.74
C LEU A 136 8.11 -1.94 -0.98
N SER A 137 9.13 -1.66 -0.18
CA SER A 137 10.44 -2.31 -0.31
C SER A 137 10.35 -3.82 -0.07
N GLN A 138 9.57 -4.24 0.93
CA GLN A 138 9.34 -5.67 1.21
C GLN A 138 8.59 -6.35 0.07
N MET A 139 7.54 -5.71 -0.45
CA MET A 139 6.79 -6.22 -1.60
C MET A 139 7.72 -6.43 -2.79
N MET A 140 8.49 -5.40 -3.17
CA MET A 140 9.40 -5.49 -4.32
C MET A 140 10.46 -6.57 -4.11
N ALA A 141 11.06 -6.67 -2.92
CA ALA A 141 12.06 -7.70 -2.62
C ALA A 141 11.48 -9.12 -2.70
N VAL A 142 10.32 -9.36 -2.08
CA VAL A 142 9.64 -10.66 -2.13
C VAL A 142 9.27 -11.03 -3.56
N MET A 143 8.67 -10.11 -4.30
CA MET A 143 8.21 -10.37 -5.66
C MET A 143 9.39 -10.60 -6.63
N ASN A 144 10.48 -9.82 -6.53
CA ASN A 144 11.69 -10.08 -7.31
C ASN A 144 12.32 -11.44 -6.95
N ALA A 145 12.38 -11.82 -5.67
CA ALA A 145 12.91 -13.12 -5.26
C ALA A 145 12.06 -14.30 -5.78
N LEU A 146 10.73 -14.19 -5.72
CA LEU A 146 9.82 -15.22 -6.24
C LEU A 146 9.90 -15.31 -7.76
N THR A 147 9.96 -14.17 -8.47
CA THR A 147 10.13 -14.13 -9.92
C THR A 147 11.47 -14.75 -10.33
N TYR A 148 12.57 -14.39 -9.68
CA TYR A 148 13.90 -14.97 -9.92
C TYR A 148 13.90 -16.49 -9.72
N ARG A 149 13.28 -16.99 -8.65
CA ARG A 149 13.19 -18.42 -8.38
C ARG A 149 12.41 -19.19 -9.44
N LEU A 150 11.40 -18.57 -10.07
CA LEU A 150 10.59 -19.17 -11.12
C LEU A 150 11.21 -19.01 -12.52
N ASP A 151 12.00 -17.96 -12.72
CA ASP A 151 12.71 -17.68 -13.96
C ASP A 151 14.07 -17.04 -13.64
N ASN A 152 15.13 -17.85 -13.64
CA ASN A 152 16.49 -17.42 -13.32
C ASN A 152 17.07 -16.42 -14.35
N ARG A 153 16.36 -16.11 -15.45
CA ARG A 153 16.74 -15.05 -16.39
C ARG A 153 16.30 -13.67 -15.89
N ALA A 154 15.32 -13.60 -14.99
CA ALA A 154 14.93 -12.33 -14.38
C ALA A 154 16.10 -11.76 -13.58
N PRO A 155 16.31 -10.43 -13.55
CA PRO A 155 17.31 -9.83 -12.69
C PRO A 155 17.00 -10.08 -11.21
N SER A 156 18.03 -10.32 -10.39
CA SER A 156 17.87 -10.36 -8.94
C SER A 156 17.53 -8.97 -8.38
N TYR A 157 16.84 -8.93 -7.24
CA TYR A 157 16.53 -7.67 -6.55
C TYR A 157 17.79 -6.81 -6.34
N TRP A 158 18.87 -7.41 -5.84
CA TRP A 158 20.11 -6.71 -5.51
C TRP A 158 20.78 -6.06 -6.72
N THR A 159 20.78 -6.76 -7.85
CA THR A 159 21.34 -6.25 -9.11
C THR A 159 20.63 -4.97 -9.58
N VAL A 160 19.32 -4.90 -9.40
CA VAL A 160 18.53 -3.73 -9.77
C VAL A 160 18.67 -2.64 -8.71
N ALA A 161 18.57 -3.00 -7.43
CA ALA A 161 18.69 -2.07 -6.31
C ALA A 161 20.02 -1.30 -6.32
N GLU A 162 21.14 -1.98 -6.57
CA GLU A 162 22.47 -1.37 -6.67
C GLU A 162 22.54 -0.32 -7.79
N ARG A 163 22.01 -0.65 -8.98
CA ARG A 163 22.00 0.27 -10.14
C ARG A 163 21.28 1.58 -9.85
N TYR A 164 20.25 1.55 -9.00
CA TYR A 164 19.44 2.71 -8.66
C TYR A 164 19.74 3.28 -7.26
N GLY A 165 20.80 2.83 -6.60
CA GLY A 165 21.23 3.35 -5.30
C GLY A 165 20.26 3.06 -4.15
N VAL A 166 19.55 1.92 -4.21
CA VAL A 166 18.67 1.45 -3.13
C VAL A 166 19.50 0.57 -2.18
N PRO A 167 19.72 0.99 -0.91
CA PRO A 167 20.69 0.36 0.00
C PRO A 167 20.17 -0.93 0.67
N GLY A 168 18.90 -1.29 0.46
CA GLY A 168 18.26 -2.41 1.15
C GLY A 168 16.75 -2.42 0.98
N TYR A 169 16.11 -3.31 1.73
CA TYR A 169 14.67 -3.32 1.91
C TYR A 169 14.34 -3.60 3.38
N TYR A 170 13.18 -3.14 3.84
CA TYR A 170 12.70 -3.52 5.16
C TYR A 170 12.01 -4.87 5.10
N THR A 171 12.28 -5.70 6.11
CA THR A 171 11.41 -6.82 6.46
C THR A 171 10.85 -6.56 7.84
N GLN A 172 9.62 -7.01 8.07
CA GLN A 172 9.00 -6.97 9.38
C GLN A 172 8.79 -8.39 9.89
N SER A 173 9.16 -8.61 11.15
CA SER A 173 9.01 -9.90 11.82
C SER A 173 7.54 -10.15 12.16
N ILE A 174 7.01 -11.28 11.70
CA ILE A 174 5.63 -11.70 11.98
C ILE A 174 5.45 -12.06 13.48
N ILE A 175 6.54 -12.28 14.22
CA ILE A 175 6.47 -12.67 15.64
C ILE A 175 6.64 -11.46 16.55
N THR A 176 7.69 -10.67 16.30
CA THR A 176 8.08 -9.55 17.19
C THR A 176 7.54 -8.22 16.72
N GLY A 177 7.03 -8.15 15.49
CA GLY A 177 6.60 -6.94 14.82
C GLY A 177 7.74 -5.98 14.45
N GLU A 178 8.98 -6.32 14.77
CA GLU A 178 10.14 -5.46 14.55
C GLU A 178 10.46 -5.30 13.05
N ARG A 179 10.67 -4.07 12.59
CA ARG A 179 11.19 -3.78 11.26
C ARG A 179 12.71 -3.79 11.26
N LYS A 180 13.28 -4.62 10.41
CA LYS A 180 14.72 -4.74 10.21
C LYS A 180 15.07 -4.35 8.79
N LEU A 181 16.09 -3.50 8.65
CA LEU A 181 16.72 -3.22 7.36
C LEU A 181 17.55 -4.43 6.94
N VAL A 182 17.21 -5.01 5.79
CA VAL A 182 18.01 -6.05 5.12
C VAL A 182 18.91 -5.36 4.11
N ARG A 183 20.22 -5.59 4.23
CA ARG A 183 21.25 -5.04 3.35
C ARG A 183 21.75 -6.12 2.37
N PRO A 184 22.44 -5.71 1.28
CA PRO A 184 23.04 -6.64 0.34
C PRO A 184 23.95 -7.66 1.04
N PRO A 185 24.01 -8.92 0.57
CA PRO A 185 24.97 -9.90 1.05
C PRO A 185 26.39 -9.34 0.98
N GLY A 186 27.15 -9.45 2.08
CA GLY A 186 28.52 -8.91 2.16
C GLY A 186 28.62 -7.46 2.64
N ALA A 187 27.51 -6.72 2.81
CA ALA A 187 27.51 -5.45 3.50
C ALA A 187 27.63 -5.70 5.02
N SER A 188 28.85 -5.60 5.57
CA SER A 188 29.11 -5.76 7.00
C SER A 188 28.30 -4.77 7.84
N SER A 189 27.75 -5.26 8.96
CA SER A 189 27.03 -4.46 9.95
C SER A 189 28.02 -3.67 10.80
N SER A 190 28.53 -2.55 10.30
CA SER A 190 29.25 -1.59 11.14
C SER A 190 28.26 -0.66 11.84
N SER A 191 27.73 -1.10 12.99
CA SER A 191 27.15 -0.21 13.99
C SER A 191 26.96 -0.98 15.29
N THR A 192 28.03 -1.07 16.06
CA THR A 192 27.93 -1.06 17.53
C THR A 192 28.03 0.41 17.92
N PRO A 193 27.00 1.05 18.50
CA PRO A 193 27.16 2.37 19.08
C PRO A 193 27.91 2.23 20.41
N ARG A 194 28.96 3.03 20.58
CA ARG A 194 29.44 3.48 21.89
C ARG A 194 28.89 4.87 22.15
#